data_AF-A0A7Y8IPN7-F1
#
_entry.id   AF-A0A7Y8IPN7-F1
#
_cell.length_a   1.000
_cell.length_b   1.000
_cell.length_c   1.000
_cell.angle_alpha   90.00
_cell.angle_beta   90.00
_cell.angle_gamma   90.00
#
_symmetry.space_group_name_H-M   'P 1'
#
loop_
_entity.id
_entity.type
_entity.pdbx_description
1 polymer ?
#
loop_
_entity_poly.entity_id
_entity_poly.type
_entity_poly.pdbx_seq_one_letter_code
_entity_poly.pdbx_strand_id
1 'polypeptide(L)'
;VFLLGLLPALAPLLPGVSLRSAVVVVPIANAAVAAKEILVGVFDWPLLLVSWVVNAAAALLLARLATRALSNERLASPLAAEGERVPGPVAFQRQVLRNFAVLWGVLLVVNSNLPASTDIRLQLLVNLGVIFLGGTLAMVRIYHLEPAQVFALRPVPPAVWLAVAVGAPAGLLTGVGVFQLASLFVPVPREMLEALGEALLPEGLPFWQVVVFLCLAPGIVEELTFRGALLHGLRRRFHPVVLALVVGVVFGVFHTSLFRIAPTAFIGVLLAGVTLLSGSIFPAMVWHALNNLLGLAAARAGLPLESLEPPLLAAAAMALAGAFWILWRTRSVYPDLRGERRR
;
A
#
# COMPACT_ATOMS: atom_id res chain seq x y z
N VAL A 1 9.09 -8.34 11.47
CA VAL A 1 10.12 -9.36 11.13
C VAL A 1 9.48 -10.62 10.61
N PHE A 2 8.64 -11.31 11.38
CA PHE A 2 7.90 -12.52 10.94
C PHE A 2 7.18 -12.34 9.58
N LEU A 3 6.52 -11.21 9.40
CA LEU A 3 5.67 -10.91 8.25
C LEU A 3 6.44 -10.55 6.97
N LEU A 4 7.67 -10.01 7.12
CA LEU A 4 8.58 -9.76 6.01
C LEU A 4 9.17 -11.07 5.46
N GLY A 5 9.20 -12.14 6.27
CA GLY A 5 9.55 -13.48 5.81
C GLY A 5 8.37 -14.26 5.26
N LEU A 6 7.15 -14.01 5.76
CA LEU A 6 5.97 -14.77 5.38
C LEU A 6 5.54 -14.52 3.92
N LEU A 7 5.50 -13.26 3.48
CA LEU A 7 5.04 -12.89 2.13
C LEU A 7 5.89 -13.52 1.00
N PRO A 8 7.24 -13.42 1.03
CA PRO A 8 8.08 -14.12 0.06
C PRO A 8 7.91 -15.64 0.12
N ALA A 9 7.70 -16.23 1.30
CA ALA A 9 7.55 -17.67 1.47
C ALA A 9 6.28 -18.25 0.82
N LEU A 10 5.29 -17.42 0.48
CA LEU A 10 4.08 -17.84 -0.25
C LEU A 10 4.30 -17.98 -1.77
N ALA A 11 5.44 -17.54 -2.31
CA ALA A 11 5.75 -17.62 -3.74
C ALA A 11 5.52 -19.00 -4.39
N PRO A 12 5.77 -20.15 -3.74
CA PRO A 12 5.56 -21.46 -4.36
C PRO A 12 4.09 -21.80 -4.63
N LEU A 13 3.16 -21.14 -3.93
CA LEU A 13 1.72 -21.34 -4.09
C LEU A 13 1.19 -20.71 -5.38
N LEU A 14 1.98 -19.83 -6.02
CA LEU A 14 1.61 -19.25 -7.30
C LEU A 14 1.83 -20.26 -8.43
N PRO A 15 0.81 -20.57 -9.25
CA PRO A 15 0.96 -21.35 -10.46
C PRO A 15 1.99 -20.73 -11.41
N GLY A 16 2.84 -21.55 -12.03
CA GLY A 16 3.82 -21.10 -13.03
C GLY A 16 5.09 -20.44 -12.48
N VAL A 17 5.18 -20.18 -11.18
CA VAL A 17 6.42 -19.67 -10.57
C VAL A 17 7.43 -20.80 -10.42
N SER A 18 8.58 -20.63 -11.07
CA SER A 18 9.73 -21.54 -11.06
C SER A 18 11.03 -20.77 -10.75
N LEU A 19 12.09 -21.49 -10.37
CA LEU A 19 13.42 -20.92 -10.15
C LEU A 19 14.00 -20.24 -11.39
N ARG A 20 13.54 -20.61 -12.60
CA ARG A 20 13.96 -19.98 -13.87
C ARG A 20 13.41 -18.56 -14.05
N SER A 21 12.54 -18.09 -13.17
CA SER A 21 12.01 -16.74 -13.19
C SER A 21 12.87 -15.78 -12.36
N ALA A 22 12.50 -14.49 -12.37
CA ALA A 22 13.12 -13.48 -11.52
C ALA A 22 12.99 -13.76 -10.02
N VAL A 23 12.15 -14.72 -9.60
CA VAL A 23 12.02 -15.10 -8.19
C VAL A 23 13.36 -15.52 -7.58
N VAL A 24 14.31 -16.04 -8.39
CA VAL A 24 15.62 -16.51 -7.92
C VAL A 24 16.45 -15.43 -7.21
N VAL A 25 16.24 -14.15 -7.54
CA VAL A 25 16.94 -13.02 -6.91
C VAL A 25 16.18 -12.42 -5.71
N VAL A 26 15.01 -12.95 -5.38
CA VAL A 26 14.20 -12.50 -4.23
C VAL A 26 14.48 -13.44 -3.04
N PRO A 27 15.19 -12.98 -1.99
CA PRO A 27 15.49 -13.80 -0.82
C PRO A 27 14.20 -14.35 -0.17
N ILE A 28 14.29 -15.51 0.47
CA ILE A 28 13.18 -16.25 1.08
C ILE A 28 12.19 -16.82 0.04
N ALA A 29 11.75 -16.04 -0.96
CA ALA A 29 10.89 -16.53 -2.05
C ALA A 29 11.60 -17.57 -2.92
N ASN A 30 12.84 -17.29 -3.33
CA ASN A 30 13.67 -18.22 -4.08
C ASN A 30 13.92 -19.53 -3.31
N ALA A 31 14.09 -19.49 -1.99
CA ALA A 31 14.33 -20.65 -1.15
C ALA A 31 13.06 -21.51 -1.04
N ALA A 32 11.90 -20.86 -0.88
CA ALA A 32 10.61 -21.55 -0.85
C ALA A 32 10.31 -22.22 -2.21
N VAL A 33 10.58 -21.54 -3.34
CA VAL A 33 10.36 -22.11 -4.68
C VAL A 33 11.36 -23.24 -4.97
N ALA A 34 12.62 -23.07 -4.56
CA ALA A 34 13.63 -24.13 -4.64
C ALA A 34 13.20 -25.39 -3.87
N ALA A 35 12.68 -25.23 -2.66
CA ALA A 35 12.18 -26.36 -1.87
C ALA A 35 11.04 -27.09 -2.58
N LYS A 36 10.07 -26.36 -3.16
CA LYS A 36 8.99 -26.95 -3.97
C LYS A 36 9.54 -27.73 -5.16
N GLU A 37 10.47 -27.16 -5.94
CA GLU A 37 11.01 -27.82 -7.13
C GLU A 37 11.77 -29.11 -6.79
N ILE A 38 12.58 -29.08 -5.72
CA ILE A 38 13.27 -30.27 -5.21
C ILE A 38 12.26 -31.36 -4.82
N LEU A 39 11.17 -30.99 -4.13
CA LEU A 39 10.11 -31.92 -3.73
C LEU A 39 9.36 -32.54 -4.91
N VAL A 40 9.25 -31.82 -6.03
CA VAL A 40 8.62 -32.30 -7.28
C VAL A 40 9.64 -33.00 -8.19
N GLY A 41 10.90 -33.15 -7.75
CA GLY A 41 11.94 -33.88 -8.47
C GLY A 41 12.66 -33.09 -9.56
N VAL A 42 12.53 -31.75 -9.58
CA VAL A 42 13.22 -30.86 -10.51
C VAL A 42 14.47 -30.29 -9.84
N PHE A 43 15.64 -30.58 -10.41
CA PHE A 43 16.94 -30.17 -9.87
C PHE A 43 17.71 -29.27 -10.85
N ASP A 44 17.51 -27.95 -10.76
CA ASP A 44 18.32 -26.97 -11.48
C ASP A 44 19.48 -26.48 -10.60
N TRP A 45 20.58 -27.24 -10.59
CA TRP A 45 21.74 -26.98 -9.72
C TRP A 45 22.32 -25.55 -9.84
N PRO A 46 22.47 -24.96 -11.05
CA PRO A 46 22.87 -23.56 -11.17
C PRO A 46 21.94 -22.59 -10.43
N LEU A 47 20.62 -22.71 -10.60
CA LEU A 47 19.66 -21.80 -9.98
C LEU A 47 19.48 -22.04 -8.49
N LEU A 48 19.64 -23.29 -8.03
CA LEU A 48 19.72 -23.63 -6.61
C LEU A 48 20.93 -22.95 -5.94
N LEU A 49 22.09 -22.94 -6.60
CA LEU A 49 23.28 -22.24 -6.12
C LEU A 49 23.05 -20.73 -6.07
N VAL A 50 22.45 -20.13 -7.11
CA VAL A 50 22.11 -18.70 -7.11
C VAL A 50 21.15 -18.38 -5.96
N SER A 51 20.11 -19.19 -5.75
CA SER A 51 19.16 -19.03 -4.64
C SER A 51 19.89 -19.02 -3.29
N TRP A 52 20.83 -19.95 -3.07
CA TRP A 52 21.64 -19.99 -1.86
C TRP A 52 22.50 -18.73 -1.68
N VAL A 53 23.22 -18.29 -2.72
CA VAL A 53 24.08 -17.10 -2.68
C VAL A 53 23.26 -15.84 -2.36
N VAL A 54 22.09 -15.69 -2.98
CA VAL A 54 21.18 -14.56 -2.73
C VAL A 54 20.72 -14.53 -1.28
N ASN A 55 20.35 -15.68 -0.70
CA ASN A 55 19.95 -15.74 0.71
C ASN A 55 21.12 -15.46 1.65
N ALA A 56 22.32 -15.98 1.37
CA ALA A 56 23.52 -15.72 2.16
C ALA A 56 23.89 -14.23 2.15
N ALA A 57 23.83 -13.58 0.98
CA ALA A 57 24.07 -12.14 0.85
C ALA A 57 23.03 -11.32 1.62
N ALA A 58 21.75 -11.67 1.50
CA ALA A 58 20.67 -11.01 2.23
C ALA A 58 20.84 -11.16 3.75
N ALA A 59 21.17 -12.36 4.23
CA ALA A 59 21.43 -12.62 5.64
C ALA A 59 22.61 -11.79 6.17
N LEU A 60 23.72 -11.72 5.41
CA LEU A 60 24.88 -10.92 5.78
C LEU A 60 24.55 -9.42 5.85
N LEU A 61 23.81 -8.90 4.87
CA LEU A 61 23.37 -7.51 4.85
C LEU A 61 22.49 -7.19 6.07
N LEU A 62 21.50 -8.03 6.35
CA LEU A 62 20.60 -7.87 7.49
C LEU A 62 21.35 -7.94 8.82
N ALA A 63 22.29 -8.88 8.97
CA ALA A 63 23.13 -8.99 10.15
C ALA A 63 23.94 -7.70 10.37
N ARG A 64 24.59 -7.16 9.33
CA ARG A 64 25.34 -5.91 9.42
C ARG A 64 24.46 -4.71 9.79
N LEU A 65 23.26 -4.63 9.21
CA LEU A 65 22.29 -3.58 9.52
C LEU A 65 21.80 -3.68 10.96
N ALA A 66 21.49 -4.89 11.43
CA ALA A 66 21.08 -5.15 12.81
C ALA A 66 22.18 -4.79 13.82
N THR A 67 23.43 -5.21 13.56
CA THR A 67 24.57 -4.84 14.41
C THR A 67 24.73 -3.33 14.49
N ARG A 68 24.66 -2.61 13.36
CA ARG A 68 24.75 -1.14 13.35
C ARG A 68 23.60 -0.48 14.12
N ALA A 69 22.37 -0.97 13.96
CA ALA A 69 21.21 -0.46 14.67
C ALA A 69 21.36 -0.64 16.20
N LEU A 70 21.70 -1.86 16.64
CA LEU A 70 21.88 -2.18 18.06
C LEU A 70 23.07 -1.46 18.70
N SER A 71 24.14 -1.23 17.93
CA SER A 71 25.30 -0.46 18.39
C SER A 71 24.96 1.00 18.64
N ASN A 72 24.04 1.57 17.84
CA ASN A 72 23.58 2.95 17.99
C ASN A 72 22.56 3.12 19.13
N GLU A 73 21.76 2.09 19.44
CA GLU A 73 20.75 2.15 20.51
C GLU A 73 21.34 2.08 21.93
N ARG A 74 22.49 1.44 22.13
CA ARG A 74 23.19 1.41 23.45
C ARG A 74 23.66 2.79 23.94
N LEU A 75 23.57 3.84 23.11
CA LEU A 75 23.90 5.22 23.47
C LEU A 75 22.66 6.09 23.78
N ALA A 76 21.43 5.57 23.64
CA ALA A 76 20.20 6.29 23.97
C ALA A 76 19.72 5.97 25.39
N SER A 77 19.99 6.91 26.30
CA SER A 77 19.78 6.89 27.76
C SER A 77 18.42 6.35 28.27
N PRO A 78 18.38 5.69 29.46
CA PRO A 78 17.15 5.26 30.17
C PRO A 78 16.09 6.36 30.40
N LEU A 79 16.46 7.64 30.30
CA LEU A 79 15.55 8.79 30.42
C LEU A 79 14.52 8.91 29.28
N ALA A 80 14.73 8.22 28.15
CA ALA A 80 13.76 8.17 27.06
C ALA A 80 12.52 7.28 27.37
N ALA A 81 12.64 6.34 28.33
CA ALA A 81 11.62 5.35 28.64
C ALA A 81 10.48 5.88 29.53
N GLU A 82 10.68 6.96 30.29
CA GLU A 82 9.62 7.52 31.16
C GLU A 82 8.58 8.33 30.36
N GLY A 83 8.99 9.01 29.29
CA GLY A 83 8.08 9.72 28.38
C GLY A 83 7.27 8.81 27.43
N GLU A 84 7.54 7.49 27.41
CA GLU A 84 6.84 6.52 26.56
C GLU A 84 5.48 6.08 27.09
N ARG A 85 5.22 6.27 28.39
CA ARG A 85 4.03 5.72 29.05
C ARG A 85 2.79 6.61 28.98
N VAL A 86 2.96 7.92 28.76
CA VAL A 86 1.82 8.85 28.69
C VAL A 86 1.35 8.98 27.23
N PRO A 87 0.11 8.60 26.92
CA PRO A 87 -0.44 8.78 25.58
C PRO A 87 -0.44 10.26 25.17
N GLY A 88 0.04 10.54 23.96
CA GLY A 88 0.09 11.90 23.41
C GLY A 88 0.65 11.94 21.99
N PRO A 89 0.70 13.12 21.34
CA PRO A 89 1.15 13.25 19.95
C PRO A 89 2.58 12.76 19.69
N VAL A 90 3.50 12.96 20.63
CA VAL A 90 4.89 12.49 20.51
C VAL A 90 4.97 10.97 20.61
N ALA A 91 4.21 10.36 21.54
CA ALA A 91 4.11 8.92 21.67
C ALA A 91 3.51 8.29 20.41
N PHE A 92 2.47 8.92 19.82
CA PHE A 92 1.87 8.47 18.56
C PHE A 92 2.89 8.41 17.42
N GLN A 93 3.70 9.47 17.23
CA GLN A 93 4.72 9.50 16.17
C GLN A 93 5.75 8.37 16.30
N ARG A 94 6.11 7.98 17.53
CA ARG A 94 7.02 6.86 17.80
C ARG A 94 6.36 5.51 17.56
N GLN A 95 5.09 5.38 17.97
CA GLN A 95 4.38 4.10 18.03
C GLN A 95 3.52 3.81 16.79
N VAL A 96 3.37 4.75 15.85
CA VAL A 96 2.47 4.62 14.68
C VAL A 96 2.74 3.36 13.87
N LEU A 97 4.00 3.00 13.58
CA LEU A 97 4.32 1.78 12.84
C LEU A 97 3.94 0.51 13.60
N ARG A 98 4.10 0.51 14.93
CA ARG A 98 3.66 -0.60 15.79
C ARG A 98 2.14 -0.71 15.77
N ASN A 99 1.43 0.41 15.90
CA ASN A 99 -0.03 0.43 15.85
C ASN A 99 -0.56 -0.08 14.50
N PHE A 100 0.08 0.29 13.38
CA PHE A 100 -0.26 -0.22 12.06
C PHE A 100 0.11 -1.70 11.88
N ALA A 101 1.20 -2.17 12.47
CA ALA A 101 1.53 -3.60 12.48
C ALA A 101 0.49 -4.41 13.25
N VAL A 102 0.01 -3.91 14.39
CA VAL A 102 -1.10 -4.51 15.16
C VAL A 102 -2.39 -4.48 14.33
N LEU A 103 -2.74 -3.35 13.72
CA LEU A 103 -3.91 -3.19 12.88
C LEU A 103 -3.93 -4.21 11.73
N TRP A 104 -2.79 -4.38 11.06
CA TRP A 104 -2.63 -5.38 10.00
C TRP A 104 -2.69 -6.82 10.53
N GLY A 105 -2.10 -7.10 11.69
CA GLY A 105 -2.21 -8.39 12.35
C GLY A 105 -3.66 -8.75 12.69
N VAL A 106 -4.43 -7.80 13.21
CA VAL A 106 -5.87 -7.94 13.46
C VAL A 106 -6.62 -8.20 12.15
N LEU A 107 -6.32 -7.44 11.09
CA LEU A 107 -6.90 -7.67 9.76
C LEU A 107 -6.67 -9.11 9.28
N LEU A 108 -5.45 -9.61 9.37
CA LEU A 108 -5.11 -10.97 8.96
C LEU A 108 -5.85 -12.03 9.78
N VAL A 109 -5.82 -11.90 11.12
CA VAL A 109 -6.48 -12.86 12.02
C VAL A 109 -7.99 -12.85 11.79
N VAL A 110 -8.62 -11.68 11.62
CA VAL A 110 -10.05 -11.60 11.35
C VAL A 110 -10.38 -12.24 10.00
N ASN A 111 -9.68 -11.87 8.92
CA ASN A 111 -9.98 -12.41 7.59
C ASN A 111 -9.63 -13.91 7.46
N SER A 112 -8.66 -14.44 8.21
CA SER A 112 -8.35 -15.87 8.20
C SER A 112 -9.36 -16.72 8.98
N ASN A 113 -10.12 -16.10 9.89
CA ASN A 113 -11.12 -16.80 10.73
C ASN A 113 -12.57 -16.55 10.25
N LEU A 114 -12.78 -15.67 9.28
CA LEU A 114 -14.08 -15.50 8.63
C LEU A 114 -14.31 -16.64 7.62
N PRO A 115 -15.45 -17.35 7.68
CA PRO A 115 -15.80 -18.35 6.68
C PRO A 115 -15.82 -17.75 5.27
N ALA A 116 -15.36 -18.49 4.26
CA ALA A 116 -15.40 -18.04 2.85
C ALA A 116 -16.83 -17.74 2.35
N SER A 117 -17.86 -18.29 2.99
CA SER A 117 -19.28 -18.05 2.71
C SER A 117 -19.85 -16.79 3.37
N THR A 118 -19.03 -15.98 4.04
CA THR A 118 -19.47 -14.75 4.70
C THR A 118 -19.95 -13.74 3.66
N ASP A 119 -21.09 -13.07 3.93
CA ASP A 119 -21.57 -11.98 3.07
C ASP A 119 -20.48 -10.90 2.94
N ILE A 120 -20.13 -10.56 1.69
CA ILE A 120 -19.14 -9.53 1.36
C ILE A 120 -19.46 -8.18 2.03
N ARG A 121 -20.75 -7.84 2.21
CA ARG A 121 -21.16 -6.63 2.95
C ARG A 121 -20.65 -6.67 4.39
N LEU A 122 -20.85 -7.81 5.07
CA LEU A 122 -20.39 -7.98 6.44
C LEU A 122 -18.86 -7.95 6.51
N GLN A 123 -18.17 -8.63 5.59
CA GLN A 123 -16.71 -8.61 5.53
C GLN A 123 -16.18 -7.18 5.33
N LEU A 124 -16.76 -6.39 4.42
CA LEU A 124 -16.37 -5.00 4.17
C LEU A 124 -16.72 -4.09 5.35
N LEU A 125 -17.87 -4.28 6.01
CA LEU A 125 -18.24 -3.53 7.22
C LEU A 125 -17.28 -3.81 8.38
N VAL A 126 -16.86 -5.06 8.56
CA VAL A 126 -15.87 -5.42 9.58
C VAL A 126 -14.51 -4.81 9.24
N ASN A 127 -14.02 -5.00 8.02
CA ASN A 127 -12.72 -4.50 7.61
C ASN A 127 -12.66 -2.96 7.64
N LEU A 128 -13.58 -2.28 6.93
CA LEU A 128 -13.58 -0.82 6.86
C LEU A 128 -14.10 -0.17 8.16
N GLY A 129 -15.25 -0.61 8.67
CA GLY A 129 -15.89 0.03 9.82
C GLY A 129 -15.20 -0.27 11.14
N VAL A 130 -14.98 -1.54 11.46
CA VAL A 130 -14.44 -1.95 12.77
C VAL A 130 -12.93 -1.83 12.81
N ILE A 131 -12.24 -2.44 11.84
CA ILE A 131 -10.78 -2.51 11.86
C ILE A 131 -10.18 -1.16 11.47
N PHE A 132 -10.39 -0.69 10.24
CA PHE A 132 -9.75 0.53 9.75
C PHE A 132 -10.26 1.80 10.44
N LEU A 133 -11.57 2.09 10.35
CA LEU A 133 -12.14 3.30 10.94
C LEU A 133 -12.08 3.24 12.47
N GLY A 134 -12.56 2.15 13.08
CA GLY A 134 -12.51 1.95 14.52
C GLY A 134 -11.09 2.02 15.08
N GLY A 135 -10.12 1.33 14.46
CA GLY A 135 -8.71 1.40 14.84
C GLY A 135 -8.12 2.80 14.71
N THR A 136 -8.42 3.51 13.62
CA THR A 136 -7.96 4.89 13.41
C THR A 136 -8.54 5.86 14.44
N LEU A 137 -9.85 5.79 14.71
CA LEU A 137 -10.50 6.63 15.72
C LEU A 137 -10.02 6.30 17.14
N ALA A 138 -9.76 5.02 17.43
CA ALA A 138 -9.15 4.60 18.69
C ALA A 138 -7.76 5.22 18.87
N MET A 139 -6.91 5.22 17.84
CA MET A 139 -5.61 5.89 17.89
C MET A 139 -5.76 7.40 18.13
N VAL A 140 -6.67 8.07 17.41
CA VAL A 140 -6.91 9.52 17.62
C VAL A 140 -7.33 9.81 19.06
N ARG A 141 -8.22 8.97 19.63
CA ARG A 141 -8.72 9.14 21.00
C ARG A 141 -7.66 8.80 22.07
N ILE A 142 -6.98 7.67 21.93
CA ILE A 142 -5.98 7.17 22.90
C ILE A 142 -4.82 8.16 23.01
N TYR A 143 -4.33 8.69 21.89
CA TYR A 143 -3.18 9.59 21.88
C TYR A 143 -3.57 11.08 21.96
N HIS A 144 -4.85 11.39 22.25
CA HIS A 144 -5.38 12.76 22.37
C HIS A 144 -5.01 13.66 21.18
N LEU A 145 -5.15 13.12 19.97
CA LEU A 145 -4.77 13.85 18.75
C LEU A 145 -5.92 14.75 18.29
N GLU A 146 -5.58 15.92 17.73
CA GLU A 146 -6.56 16.80 17.12
C GLU A 146 -6.99 16.26 15.73
N PRO A 147 -8.27 15.89 15.52
CA PRO A 147 -8.71 15.25 14.28
C PRO A 147 -8.45 16.09 13.02
N ALA A 148 -8.67 17.41 13.11
CA ALA A 148 -8.45 18.31 11.98
C ALA A 148 -6.98 18.32 11.51
N GLN A 149 -6.02 18.16 12.44
CA GLN A 149 -4.60 18.08 12.12
C GLN A 149 -4.19 16.69 11.63
N VAL A 150 -4.74 15.63 12.24
CA VAL A 150 -4.45 14.24 11.83
C VAL A 150 -4.94 13.99 10.41
N PHE A 151 -6.20 14.36 10.14
CA PHE A 151 -6.84 14.12 8.85
C PHE A 151 -6.60 15.23 7.83
N ALA A 152 -5.84 16.28 8.17
CA ALA A 152 -5.57 17.40 7.27
C ALA A 152 -6.84 17.93 6.58
N LEU A 153 -7.87 18.25 7.37
CA LEU A 153 -9.16 18.70 6.86
C LEU A 153 -9.07 20.16 6.42
N ARG A 154 -8.59 20.40 5.20
CA ARG A 154 -8.33 21.74 4.67
C ARG A 154 -8.94 21.96 3.30
N PRO A 155 -9.49 23.16 3.01
CA PRO A 155 -9.90 23.51 1.67
C PRO A 155 -8.68 23.58 0.74
N VAL A 156 -8.91 23.37 -0.56
CA VAL A 156 -7.87 23.41 -1.60
C VAL A 156 -8.28 24.36 -2.73
N PRO A 157 -7.32 24.97 -3.44
CA PRO A 157 -7.64 25.82 -4.58
C PRO A 157 -8.26 25.00 -5.73
N PRO A 158 -9.14 25.59 -6.58
CA PRO A 158 -9.83 24.88 -7.65
C PRO A 158 -8.92 24.12 -8.62
N ALA A 159 -7.71 24.60 -8.86
CA ALA A 159 -6.72 23.96 -9.71
C ALA A 159 -6.31 22.55 -9.22
N VAL A 160 -6.41 22.27 -7.92
CA VAL A 160 -6.18 20.91 -7.37
C VAL A 160 -7.23 19.93 -7.90
N TRP A 161 -8.48 20.37 -8.07
CA TRP A 161 -9.53 19.52 -8.62
C TRP A 161 -9.34 19.23 -10.10
N LEU A 162 -8.77 20.17 -10.87
CA LEU A 162 -8.34 19.90 -12.24
C LEU A 162 -7.25 18.82 -12.27
N ALA A 163 -6.28 18.91 -11.36
CA ALA A 163 -5.25 17.88 -11.23
C ALA A 163 -5.82 16.51 -10.84
N VAL A 164 -6.84 16.47 -9.96
CA VAL A 164 -7.55 15.22 -9.62
C VAL A 164 -8.32 14.66 -10.83
N ALA A 165 -9.02 15.52 -11.57
CA ALA A 165 -9.84 15.11 -12.72
C ALA A 165 -8.99 14.49 -13.85
N VAL A 166 -7.81 15.06 -14.12
CA VAL A 166 -6.85 14.51 -15.10
C VAL A 166 -6.06 13.36 -14.50
N GLY A 167 -5.65 13.50 -13.24
CA GLY A 167 -4.76 12.59 -12.54
C GLY A 167 -5.40 11.24 -12.23
N ALA A 168 -6.68 11.18 -11.84
CA ALA A 168 -7.35 9.92 -11.52
C ALA A 168 -7.36 8.89 -12.67
N PRO A 169 -7.85 9.22 -13.88
CA PRO A 169 -7.78 8.30 -15.01
C PRO A 169 -6.35 8.04 -15.47
N ALA A 170 -5.49 9.07 -15.52
CA ALA A 170 -4.09 8.90 -15.90
C ALA A 170 -3.32 7.99 -14.92
N GLY A 171 -3.61 8.11 -13.63
CA GLY A 171 -3.05 7.31 -12.55
C GLY A 171 -3.50 5.86 -12.60
N LEU A 172 -4.79 5.60 -12.87
CA LEU A 172 -5.29 4.25 -13.11
C LEU A 172 -4.53 3.59 -14.27
N LEU A 173 -4.49 4.23 -15.44
CA LEU A 173 -3.84 3.69 -16.64
C LEU A 173 -2.32 3.51 -16.44
N THR A 174 -1.65 4.45 -15.78
CA THR A 174 -0.23 4.30 -15.43
C THR A 174 -0.04 3.12 -14.46
N GLY A 175 -0.96 2.92 -13.52
CA GLY A 175 -0.98 1.79 -12.59
C GLY A 175 -1.13 0.45 -13.30
N VAL A 176 -1.89 0.38 -14.40
CA VAL A 176 -1.95 -0.81 -15.27
C VAL A 176 -0.57 -1.07 -15.91
N GLY A 177 0.12 -0.04 -16.39
CA GLY A 177 1.50 -0.20 -16.88
C GLY A 177 2.46 -0.71 -15.80
N VAL A 178 2.34 -0.22 -14.55
CA VAL A 178 3.10 -0.75 -13.41
C VAL A 178 2.76 -2.21 -13.16
N PHE A 179 1.49 -2.60 -13.25
CA PHE A 179 1.06 -3.98 -13.13
C PHE A 179 1.67 -4.86 -14.23
N GLN A 180 1.58 -4.47 -15.51
CA GLN A 180 2.17 -5.19 -16.63
C GLN A 180 3.69 -5.40 -16.44
N LEU A 181 4.40 -4.34 -16.01
CA LEU A 181 5.83 -4.44 -15.71
C LEU A 181 6.11 -5.38 -14.54
N ALA A 182 5.30 -5.34 -13.48
CA ALA A 182 5.43 -6.26 -12.34
C ALA A 182 5.17 -7.72 -12.76
N SER A 183 4.23 -7.96 -13.66
CA SER A 183 3.91 -9.28 -14.20
C SER A 183 5.04 -9.90 -15.01
N LEU A 184 5.99 -9.11 -15.52
CA LEU A 184 7.23 -9.64 -16.14
C LEU A 184 8.12 -10.36 -15.13
N PHE A 185 8.06 -9.97 -13.85
CA PHE A 185 8.87 -10.56 -12.77
C PHE A 185 8.12 -11.65 -12.02
N VAL A 186 6.82 -11.44 -11.76
CA VAL A 186 5.94 -12.39 -11.09
C VAL A 186 4.71 -12.62 -11.98
N PRO A 187 4.74 -13.67 -12.83
CA PRO A 187 3.61 -13.97 -13.70
C PRO A 187 2.35 -14.23 -12.88
N VAL A 188 1.26 -13.56 -13.28
CA VAL A 188 -0.04 -13.74 -12.65
C VAL A 188 -0.84 -14.73 -13.51
N PRO A 189 -1.27 -15.88 -12.97
CA PRO A 189 -2.12 -16.82 -13.68
C PRO A 189 -3.43 -16.15 -14.10
N ARG A 190 -3.99 -16.55 -15.26
CA ARG A 190 -5.23 -15.98 -15.79
C ARG A 190 -6.40 -16.20 -14.84
N GLU A 191 -6.41 -17.34 -14.16
CA GLU A 191 -7.43 -17.72 -13.19
C GLU A 191 -7.48 -16.73 -12.01
N MET A 192 -6.32 -16.18 -11.61
CA MET A 192 -6.27 -15.16 -10.55
C MET A 192 -6.77 -13.79 -11.04
N LEU A 193 -6.60 -13.49 -12.32
CA LEU A 193 -7.13 -12.27 -12.96
C LEU A 193 -8.64 -12.36 -13.11
N GLU A 194 -9.15 -13.51 -13.52
CA GLU A 194 -10.58 -13.81 -13.61
C GLU A 194 -11.24 -13.72 -12.23
N ALA A 195 -10.66 -14.36 -11.21
CA ALA A 195 -11.14 -14.26 -9.83
C ALA A 195 -11.14 -12.81 -9.29
N LEU A 196 -10.18 -11.98 -9.71
CA LEU A 196 -10.18 -10.55 -9.37
C LEU A 196 -11.35 -9.82 -10.06
N GLY A 197 -11.62 -10.13 -11.33
CA GLY A 197 -12.76 -9.59 -12.08
C GLY A 197 -14.10 -9.94 -11.42
N GLU A 198 -14.28 -11.21 -11.03
CA GLU A 198 -15.46 -11.68 -10.30
C GLU A 198 -15.61 -10.99 -8.93
N ALA A 199 -14.51 -10.81 -8.20
CA ALA A 199 -14.52 -10.10 -6.92
C ALA A 199 -14.88 -8.60 -7.04
N LEU A 200 -14.63 -7.98 -8.20
CA LEU A 200 -15.01 -6.59 -8.47
C LEU A 200 -16.49 -6.44 -8.84
N LEU A 201 -17.11 -7.49 -9.38
CA LEU A 201 -18.52 -7.53 -9.79
C LEU A 201 -19.26 -8.67 -9.07
N PRO A 202 -19.36 -8.62 -7.73
CA PRO A 202 -19.99 -9.70 -6.96
C PRO A 202 -21.44 -9.89 -7.37
N GLU A 203 -21.81 -11.15 -7.64
CA GLU A 203 -23.18 -11.52 -8.00
C GLU A 203 -24.17 -11.22 -6.86
N GLY A 204 -25.40 -10.84 -7.21
CA GLY A 204 -26.48 -10.59 -6.25
C GLY A 204 -26.42 -9.26 -5.50
N LEU A 205 -25.41 -8.42 -5.73
CA LEU A 205 -25.34 -7.08 -5.17
C LEU A 205 -25.87 -6.01 -6.15
N PRO A 206 -26.81 -5.14 -5.74
CA PRO A 206 -27.18 -3.96 -6.52
C PRO A 206 -25.95 -3.10 -6.82
N PHE A 207 -25.83 -2.60 -8.06
CA PHE A 207 -24.65 -1.85 -8.50
C PHE A 207 -24.32 -0.64 -7.60
N TRP A 208 -25.34 0.07 -7.09
CA TRP A 208 -25.12 1.19 -6.17
C TRP A 208 -24.45 0.75 -4.85
N GLN A 209 -24.71 -0.47 -4.36
CA GLN A 209 -24.02 -1.01 -3.18
C GLN A 209 -22.56 -1.31 -3.51
N VAL A 210 -22.27 -1.85 -4.69
CA VAL A 210 -20.89 -2.09 -5.15
C VAL A 210 -20.12 -0.77 -5.21
N VAL A 211 -20.72 0.29 -5.74
CA VAL A 211 -20.10 1.63 -5.76
C VAL A 211 -19.85 2.15 -4.34
N VAL A 212 -20.82 2.03 -3.44
CA VAL A 212 -20.65 2.47 -2.05
C VAL A 212 -19.53 1.70 -1.34
N PHE A 213 -19.56 0.36 -1.41
CA PHE A 213 -18.68 -0.50 -0.62
C PHE A 213 -17.27 -0.66 -1.22
N LEU A 214 -17.11 -0.60 -2.54
CA LEU A 214 -15.82 -0.79 -3.21
C LEU A 214 -15.18 0.51 -3.68
N CYS A 215 -15.92 1.62 -3.77
CA CYS A 215 -15.39 2.90 -4.25
C CYS A 215 -15.43 3.98 -3.17
N LEU A 216 -16.63 4.33 -2.67
CA LEU A 216 -16.79 5.49 -1.78
C LEU A 216 -16.28 5.20 -0.37
N ALA A 217 -16.69 4.09 0.23
CA ALA A 217 -16.29 3.71 1.58
C ALA A 217 -14.77 3.56 1.74
N PRO A 218 -14.04 2.80 0.90
CA PRO A 218 -12.58 2.73 0.98
C PRO A 218 -11.93 4.08 0.66
N GLY A 219 -12.44 4.80 -0.34
CA GLY A 219 -11.97 6.15 -0.68
C GLY A 219 -12.04 7.15 0.48
N ILE A 220 -12.88 6.93 1.49
CA ILE A 220 -12.93 7.75 2.70
C ILE A 220 -12.13 7.10 3.83
N VAL A 221 -12.49 5.87 4.20
CA VAL A 221 -12.01 5.20 5.41
C VAL A 221 -10.52 4.84 5.32
N GLU A 222 -10.08 4.33 4.17
CA GLU A 222 -8.69 4.00 3.98
C GLU A 222 -7.85 5.28 3.95
N GLU A 223 -8.33 6.35 3.32
CA GLU A 223 -7.62 7.63 3.33
C GLU A 223 -7.47 8.19 4.75
N LEU A 224 -8.53 8.17 5.58
CA LEU A 224 -8.45 8.56 6.99
C LEU A 224 -7.37 7.76 7.74
N THR A 225 -7.23 6.48 7.41
CA THR A 225 -6.25 5.60 8.02
C THR A 225 -4.83 5.90 7.52
N PHE A 226 -4.59 5.86 6.21
CA PHE A 226 -3.25 5.94 5.63
C PHE A 226 -2.77 7.38 5.41
N ARG A 227 -3.58 8.27 4.85
CA ARG A 227 -3.21 9.69 4.57
C ARG A 227 -3.49 10.59 5.76
N GLY A 228 -4.43 10.17 6.61
CA GLY A 228 -4.62 10.74 7.94
C GLY A 228 -3.60 10.18 8.93
N ALA A 229 -3.94 9.11 9.65
CA ALA A 229 -3.19 8.64 10.80
C ALA A 229 -1.73 8.24 10.50
N LEU A 230 -1.48 7.38 9.50
CA LEU A 230 -0.13 6.89 9.20
C LEU A 230 0.80 8.01 8.73
N LEU A 231 0.39 8.75 7.70
CA LEU A 231 1.15 9.86 7.15
C LEU A 231 1.41 10.93 8.22
N HIS A 232 0.39 11.31 9.00
CA HIS A 232 0.54 12.26 10.10
C HIS A 232 1.57 11.77 11.12
N GLY A 233 1.51 10.49 11.53
CA GLY A 233 2.46 9.91 12.49
C GLY A 233 3.90 9.86 11.98
N LEU A 234 4.10 9.74 10.66
CA LEU A 234 5.42 9.61 10.04
C LEU A 234 5.98 10.93 9.48
N ARG A 235 5.19 12.00 9.43
CA ARG A 235 5.53 13.27 8.75
C ARG A 235 6.84 13.93 9.19
N ARG A 236 7.21 13.76 10.46
CA ARG A 236 8.46 14.31 11.03
C ARG A 236 9.64 13.35 10.94
N ARG A 237 9.40 12.08 10.59
CA ARG A 237 10.44 11.04 10.52
C ARG A 237 11.14 11.00 9.17
N PHE A 238 10.41 11.24 8.08
CA PHE A 238 10.92 11.08 6.72
C PHE A 238 10.82 12.36 5.89
N HIS A 239 11.70 12.53 4.91
CA HIS A 239 11.56 13.53 3.86
C HIS A 239 10.28 13.23 3.04
N PRO A 240 9.55 14.24 2.51
CA PRO A 240 8.23 14.04 1.87
C PRO A 240 8.18 12.94 0.80
N VAL A 241 9.22 12.82 -0.05
CA VAL A 241 9.30 11.76 -1.07
C VAL A 241 9.37 10.37 -0.42
N VAL A 242 10.24 10.19 0.57
CA VAL A 242 10.39 8.92 1.30
C VAL A 242 9.13 8.61 2.09
N LEU A 243 8.48 9.62 2.65
CA LEU A 243 7.20 9.48 3.34
C LEU A 243 6.11 8.95 2.40
N ALA A 244 5.98 9.51 1.20
CA ALA A 244 5.03 9.02 0.20
C ALA A 244 5.30 7.56 -0.19
N LEU A 245 6.57 7.20 -0.40
CA LEU A 245 7.00 5.83 -0.68
C LEU A 245 6.64 4.88 0.47
N VAL A 246 6.95 5.23 1.72
CA VAL A 246 6.66 4.38 2.88
C VAL A 246 5.17 4.21 3.08
N VAL A 247 4.37 5.29 3.03
CA VAL A 247 2.91 5.22 3.16
C VAL A 247 2.31 4.37 2.04
N GLY A 248 2.77 4.55 0.81
CA GLY A 248 2.29 3.77 -0.34
C GLY A 248 2.62 2.29 -0.25
N VAL A 249 3.84 1.92 0.15
CA VAL A 249 4.22 0.51 0.36
C VAL A 249 3.39 -0.11 1.48
N VAL A 250 3.19 0.58 2.61
CA VAL A 250 2.34 0.08 3.69
C VAL A 250 0.92 -0.13 3.19
N PHE A 251 0.36 0.81 2.42
CA PHE A 251 -0.95 0.66 1.79
C PHE A 251 -1.06 -0.59 0.90
N GLY A 252 -0.06 -0.84 0.04
CA GLY A 252 -0.01 -2.04 -0.80
C GLY A 252 0.06 -3.34 0.00
N VAL A 253 0.85 -3.39 1.08
CA VAL A 253 0.96 -4.57 1.96
C VAL A 253 -0.37 -4.91 2.65
N PHE A 254 -1.19 -3.90 2.97
CA PHE A 254 -2.52 -4.10 3.55
C PHE A 254 -3.52 -4.80 2.61
N HIS A 255 -3.20 -4.91 1.31
CA HIS A 255 -4.07 -5.58 0.34
C HIS A 255 -3.85 -7.10 0.25
N THR A 256 -2.88 -7.66 0.99
CA THR A 256 -2.60 -9.09 1.26
C THR A 256 -2.33 -10.00 0.06
N SER A 257 -2.83 -9.67 -1.13
CA SER A 257 -2.60 -10.36 -2.39
C SER A 257 -1.29 -9.92 -3.01
N LEU A 258 -0.34 -10.85 -3.16
CA LEU A 258 1.03 -10.58 -3.59
C LEU A 258 1.10 -9.81 -4.91
N PHE A 259 0.31 -10.20 -5.90
CA PHE A 259 0.30 -9.57 -7.23
C PHE A 259 -0.35 -8.18 -7.24
N ARG A 260 -1.19 -7.86 -6.24
CA ARG A 260 -1.79 -6.53 -6.07
C ARG A 260 -0.89 -5.55 -5.34
N ILE A 261 0.11 -6.03 -4.59
CA ILE A 261 0.95 -5.15 -3.76
C ILE A 261 1.60 -4.04 -4.59
N ALA A 262 2.22 -4.37 -5.73
CA ALA A 262 2.93 -3.38 -6.55
C ALA A 262 2.00 -2.30 -7.14
N PRO A 263 0.93 -2.62 -7.91
CA PRO A 263 0.05 -1.59 -8.45
C PRO A 263 -0.70 -0.83 -7.36
N THR A 264 -1.11 -1.50 -6.27
CA THR A 264 -1.77 -0.82 -5.15
C THR A 264 -0.81 0.08 -4.38
N ALA A 265 0.44 -0.33 -4.18
CA ALA A 265 1.44 0.54 -3.56
C ALA A 265 1.73 1.77 -4.42
N PHE A 266 1.74 1.63 -5.75
CA PHE A 266 1.88 2.76 -6.67
C PHE A 266 0.78 3.81 -6.48
N ILE A 267 -0.50 3.40 -6.50
CA ILE A 267 -1.63 4.29 -6.18
C ILE A 267 -1.49 4.84 -4.76
N GLY A 268 -1.03 3.99 -3.84
CA GLY A 268 -0.52 4.30 -2.52
C GLY A 268 0.33 5.58 -2.47
N VAL A 269 1.41 5.58 -3.25
CA VAL A 269 2.37 6.68 -3.36
C VAL A 269 1.74 7.92 -3.98
N LEU A 270 0.95 7.76 -5.05
CA LEU A 270 0.31 8.90 -5.72
C LEU A 270 -0.59 9.68 -4.76
N LEU A 271 -1.51 9.00 -4.09
CA LEU A 271 -2.46 9.64 -3.16
C LEU A 271 -1.73 10.27 -1.96
N ALA A 272 -0.67 9.64 -1.45
CA ALA A 272 0.17 10.25 -0.42
C ALA A 272 0.85 11.53 -0.94
N GLY A 273 1.36 11.52 -2.16
CA GLY A 273 1.91 12.69 -2.84
C GLY A 273 0.89 13.82 -3.00
N VAL A 274 -0.34 13.49 -3.41
CA VAL A 274 -1.46 14.44 -3.52
C VAL A 274 -1.75 15.09 -2.17
N THR A 275 -1.84 14.31 -1.09
CA THR A 275 -2.03 14.83 0.27
C THR A 275 -0.87 15.72 0.71
N LEU A 276 0.38 15.35 0.39
CA LEU A 276 1.55 16.13 0.76
C LEU A 276 1.65 17.47 0.02
N LEU A 277 1.27 17.50 -1.26
CA LEU A 277 1.32 18.69 -2.10
C LEU A 277 0.12 19.62 -1.87
N SER A 278 -1.07 19.07 -1.65
CA SER A 278 -2.27 19.86 -1.38
C SER A 278 -2.46 20.21 0.10
N GLY A 279 -1.76 19.51 1.01
CA GLY A 279 -1.95 19.66 2.45
C GLY A 279 -3.36 19.28 2.92
N SER A 280 -4.11 18.53 2.10
CA SER A 280 -5.50 18.16 2.33
C SER A 280 -5.74 16.70 1.98
N ILE A 281 -6.63 16.05 2.73
CA ILE A 281 -7.03 14.67 2.46
C ILE A 281 -8.12 14.55 1.38
N PHE A 282 -8.93 15.60 1.18
CA PHE A 282 -10.10 15.53 0.29
C PHE A 282 -9.73 15.21 -1.17
N PRO A 283 -8.67 15.79 -1.77
CA PRO A 283 -8.26 15.42 -3.12
C PRO A 283 -7.87 13.95 -3.24
N ALA A 284 -7.22 13.38 -2.21
CA ALA A 284 -6.87 11.96 -2.18
C ALA A 284 -8.12 11.07 -2.04
N MET A 285 -9.09 11.47 -1.21
CA MET A 285 -10.36 10.74 -1.08
C MET A 285 -11.12 10.65 -2.40
N VAL A 286 -11.26 11.78 -3.09
CA VAL A 286 -11.94 11.85 -4.39
C VAL A 286 -11.15 11.07 -5.44
N TRP A 287 -9.83 11.25 -5.53
CA TRP A 287 -9.01 10.50 -6.47
C TRP A 287 -9.12 8.98 -6.22
N HIS A 288 -9.03 8.52 -4.97
CA HIS A 288 -9.15 7.10 -4.64
C HIS A 288 -10.53 6.55 -5.02
N ALA A 289 -11.61 7.22 -4.63
CA ALA A 289 -12.96 6.82 -5.00
C ALA A 289 -13.14 6.78 -6.53
N LEU A 290 -12.61 7.77 -7.26
CA LEU A 290 -12.62 7.79 -8.72
C LEU A 290 -11.78 6.66 -9.32
N ASN A 291 -10.60 6.36 -8.79
CA ASN A 291 -9.76 5.27 -9.26
C ASN A 291 -10.51 3.93 -9.18
N ASN A 292 -11.16 3.67 -8.05
CA ASN A 292 -11.94 2.45 -7.86
C ASN A 292 -13.19 2.43 -8.76
N LEU A 293 -13.88 3.57 -8.89
CA LEU A 293 -15.05 3.69 -9.76
C LEU A 293 -14.70 3.50 -11.23
N LEU A 294 -13.59 4.08 -11.70
CA LEU A 294 -13.10 3.92 -13.07
C LEU A 294 -12.68 2.48 -13.34
N GLY A 295 -11.99 1.82 -12.39
CA GLY A 295 -11.66 0.40 -12.48
C GLY A 295 -12.92 -0.48 -12.54
N LEU A 296 -13.91 -0.21 -11.67
CA LEU A 296 -15.19 -0.91 -11.66
C LEU A 296 -15.98 -0.69 -12.95
N ALA A 297 -16.01 0.54 -13.47
CA ALA A 297 -16.67 0.88 -14.72
C ALA A 297 -16.01 0.20 -15.92
N ALA A 298 -14.67 0.16 -15.96
CA ALA A 298 -13.92 -0.54 -16.99
C ALA A 298 -14.19 -2.04 -16.97
N ALA A 299 -14.17 -2.66 -15.78
CA ALA A 299 -14.51 -4.07 -15.61
C ALA A 299 -15.95 -4.37 -16.07
N ARG A 300 -16.92 -3.52 -15.68
CA ARG A 300 -18.32 -3.65 -16.12
C ARG A 300 -18.50 -3.49 -17.63
N ALA A 301 -17.70 -2.63 -18.25
CA ALA A 301 -17.72 -2.41 -19.70
C ALA A 301 -16.94 -3.48 -20.49
N GLY A 302 -16.29 -4.43 -19.80
CA GLY A 302 -15.46 -5.45 -20.45
C GLY A 302 -14.23 -4.85 -21.14
N LEU A 303 -13.72 -3.71 -20.66
CA LEU A 303 -12.52 -3.10 -21.22
C LEU A 303 -11.28 -3.89 -20.76
N PRO A 304 -10.48 -4.43 -21.70
CA PRO A 304 -9.32 -5.24 -21.34
C PRO A 304 -8.14 -4.33 -20.94
N LEU A 305 -8.21 -3.77 -19.74
CA LEU A 305 -7.19 -2.83 -19.25
C LEU A 305 -5.79 -3.45 -19.23
N GLU A 306 -5.70 -4.74 -18.96
CA GLU A 306 -4.46 -5.51 -18.92
C GLU A 306 -3.76 -5.62 -20.28
N SER A 307 -4.48 -5.44 -21.40
CA SER A 307 -3.92 -5.53 -22.76
C SER A 307 -3.65 -4.18 -23.41
N LEU A 308 -3.69 -3.08 -22.64
CA LEU A 308 -3.43 -1.76 -23.18
C LEU A 308 -2.00 -1.62 -23.72
N GLU A 309 -1.91 -1.01 -24.90
CA GLU A 309 -0.68 -0.83 -25.66
C GLU A 309 0.29 0.20 -25.02
N PRO A 310 1.61 0.01 -25.13
CA PRO A 310 2.61 0.89 -24.54
C PRO A 310 2.48 2.40 -24.86
N PRO A 311 2.09 2.83 -26.09
CA PRO A 311 1.92 4.25 -26.38
C PRO A 311 0.83 4.92 -25.55
N LEU A 312 -0.28 4.22 -25.28
CA LEU A 312 -1.36 4.73 -24.43
C LEU A 312 -0.90 4.86 -22.98
N LEU A 313 -0.18 3.85 -22.48
CA LEU A 313 0.40 3.85 -21.14
C LEU A 313 1.42 5.00 -20.96
N ALA A 314 2.25 5.26 -21.98
CA ALA A 314 3.16 6.40 -21.99
C ALA A 314 2.42 7.74 -22.00
N ALA A 315 1.34 7.87 -22.79
CA ALA A 315 0.49 9.05 -22.79
C ALA A 315 -0.16 9.29 -21.42
N ALA A 316 -0.64 8.23 -20.77
CA ALA A 316 -1.17 8.30 -19.40
C ALA A 316 -0.11 8.74 -18.40
N ALA A 317 1.12 8.23 -18.49
CA ALA A 317 2.22 8.65 -17.62
C ALA A 317 2.57 10.13 -17.81
N MET A 318 2.54 10.65 -19.04
CA MET A 318 2.72 12.08 -19.32
C MET A 318 1.58 12.93 -18.74
N ALA A 319 0.33 12.50 -18.89
CA ALA A 319 -0.82 13.18 -18.30
C ALA A 319 -0.76 13.20 -16.77
N LEU A 320 -0.30 12.10 -16.16
CA LEU A 320 -0.07 11.99 -14.72
C LEU A 320 1.02 12.97 -14.26
N ALA A 321 2.13 13.06 -15.01
CA ALA A 321 3.18 14.04 -14.72
C ALA A 321 2.64 15.48 -14.82
N GLY A 322 1.78 15.78 -15.80
CA GLY A 322 1.08 17.05 -15.91
C GLY A 322 0.19 17.36 -14.71
N ALA A 323 -0.58 16.38 -14.22
CA ALA A 323 -1.39 16.53 -13.01
C ALA A 323 -0.54 16.84 -11.77
N PHE A 324 0.59 16.14 -11.58
CA PHE A 324 1.52 16.42 -10.50
C PHE A 324 2.25 17.76 -10.65
N TRP A 325 2.48 18.21 -11.88
CA TRP A 325 2.99 19.56 -12.13
C TRP A 325 1.99 20.64 -11.70
N ILE A 326 0.69 20.47 -12.00
CA ILE A 326 -0.37 21.37 -11.52
C ILE A 326 -0.37 21.40 -9.98
N LEU A 327 -0.38 20.23 -9.33
CA LEU A 327 -0.33 20.13 -7.87
C LEU A 327 0.90 20.82 -7.27
N TRP A 328 2.06 20.66 -7.90
CA TRP A 328 3.29 21.30 -7.45
C TRP A 328 3.24 22.82 -7.59
N ARG A 329 2.65 23.35 -8.66
CA ARG A 329 2.48 24.79 -8.88
C ARG A 329 1.47 25.42 -7.92
N THR A 330 0.46 24.67 -7.50
CA THR A 330 -0.61 25.15 -6.61
C THR A 330 -0.51 24.58 -5.20
N ARG A 331 0.69 24.15 -4.80
CA ARG A 331 0.89 23.43 -3.54
C ARG A 331 0.60 24.29 -2.31
N SER A 332 -0.20 23.75 -1.41
CA SER A 332 -0.39 24.22 -0.03
C SER A 332 0.20 23.17 0.88
N VAL A 333 1.53 23.21 1.04
CA VAL A 333 2.32 22.10 1.57
C VAL A 333 1.82 21.60 2.94
N TYR A 334 1.86 20.29 3.13
CA TYR A 334 1.40 19.63 4.35
C TYR A 334 2.15 20.12 5.60
N PRO A 335 1.47 20.32 6.75
CA PRO A 335 2.06 20.91 7.95
C PRO A 335 3.20 20.11 8.55
N ASP A 336 4.17 20.82 9.12
CA ASP A 336 5.24 20.27 9.95
C ASP A 336 6.04 19.15 9.26
N LEU A 337 6.22 19.21 7.94
CA LEU A 337 7.03 18.26 7.22
C LEU A 337 8.52 18.42 7.56
N ARG A 338 9.22 17.29 7.69
CA ARG A 338 10.67 17.28 7.92
C ARG A 338 11.40 17.92 6.74
N GLY A 339 12.17 18.98 7.01
CA GLY A 339 12.98 19.68 6.01
C GLY A 339 12.37 20.97 5.47
N GLU A 340 11.11 21.29 5.81
CA GLU A 340 10.58 22.61 5.58
C GLU A 340 11.03 23.58 6.67
N ARG A 341 11.90 24.53 6.31
CA ARG A 341 12.11 25.72 7.14
C ARG A 341 10.82 26.52 7.07
N ARG A 342 10.22 26.84 8.23
CA ARG A 342 9.20 27.88 8.33
C ARG A 342 9.78 29.13 7.66
N ARG A 343 9.28 29.46 6.47
CA ARG A 343 9.55 30.74 5.82
C ARG A 343 8.60 31.77 6.43
#